data_AF-A0A519RTB9-F1
#
_entry.id   AF-A0A519RTB9-F1
#
_cell.length_a   1.000
_cell.length_b   1.000
_cell.length_c   1.000
_cell.angle_alpha   90.00
_cell.angle_beta   90.00
_cell.angle_gamma   90.00
#
_symmetry.space_group_name_H-M   'P 1'
#
loop_
_entity.id
_entity.type
_entity.pdbx_description
1 polymer ?
#
loop_
_entity_poly.entity_id
_entity_poly.type
_entity_poly.pdbx_seq_one_letter_code
_entity_poly.pdbx_strand_id
1 'polypeptide(L)' 'IQVETSKGNSLIGIGDRCYINNAIIDKNCRIGNDVKINGGPHLEDGDFELYAVKDGIVVVKKGAVLPSGTVI' A
#
# COMPACT_ATOMS: atom_id res chain seq x y z
N ILE A 1 2.45 12.56 16.04
CA ILE A 1 2.82 12.33 14.62
C ILE A 1 4.35 12.36 14.45
N GLN A 2 5.06 13.41 14.86
CA GLN A 2 6.52 13.56 14.71
C GLN A 2 7.40 12.58 15.54
N VAL A 3 6.82 11.84 16.49
CA VAL A 3 7.55 10.97 17.45
C VAL A 3 7.81 9.55 16.90
N GLU A 4 7.06 9.08 15.89
CA GLU A 4 7.32 7.78 15.24
C GLU A 4 8.46 7.88 14.21
N THR A 5 8.54 8.99 13.48
CA THR A 5 9.53 9.23 12.41
C THR A 5 10.96 9.26 12.95
N SER A 6 11.16 9.73 14.18
CA SER A 6 12.47 9.81 14.84
C SER A 6 13.04 8.46 15.28
N LYS A 7 12.24 7.38 15.24
CA LYS A 7 12.70 6.01 15.52
C LYS A 7 12.99 5.19 14.26
N GLY A 8 12.91 5.78 13.07
CA GLY A 8 13.05 5.06 11.80
C GLY A 8 11.84 4.22 11.42
N ASN A 9 10.73 4.32 12.17
CA ASN A 9 9.50 3.63 11.84
C ASN A 9 8.69 4.47 10.84
N SER A 10 8.40 3.89 9.66
CA SER A 10 7.45 4.46 8.69
C SER A 10 6.11 4.72 9.39
N LEU A 11 5.45 5.85 9.18
CA LEU A 11 4.16 6.11 9.83
C LEU A 11 3.10 5.09 9.39
N ILE A 12 2.17 4.73 10.31
CA ILE A 12 0.96 4.00 9.91
C ILE A 12 0.09 4.91 9.06
N GLY A 13 -0.40 4.36 7.95
CA GLY A 13 -1.25 5.07 7.00
C GLY A 13 -0.59 5.21 5.64
N ILE A 14 -0.96 6.28 4.94
CA ILE A 14 -0.58 6.55 3.56
C ILE A 14 0.37 7.73 3.53
N GLY A 15 1.53 7.55 2.90
CA GLY A 15 2.53 8.59 2.68
C GLY A 15 2.07 9.67 1.70
N ASP A 16 2.91 10.68 1.52
CA ASP A 16 2.60 11.83 0.68
C ASP A 16 2.58 11.47 -0.81
N ARG A 17 1.72 12.16 -1.58
CA ARG A 17 1.61 12.06 -3.05
C ARG A 17 1.32 10.65 -3.56
N CYS A 18 0.65 9.83 -2.75
CA CYS A 18 0.20 8.52 -3.19
C CYS A 18 -1.02 8.62 -4.11
N TYR A 19 -1.13 7.67 -5.03
CA TYR A 19 -2.31 7.43 -5.84
C TYR A 19 -2.85 6.04 -5.51
N ILE A 20 -4.06 5.95 -4.97
CA ILE A 20 -4.69 4.68 -4.57
C ILE A 20 -6.03 4.60 -5.31
N ASN A 21 -6.13 3.69 -6.28
CA ASN A 21 -7.31 3.46 -7.09
C ASN A 21 -7.68 1.96 -7.07
N ASN A 22 -8.99 1.68 -6.95
CA ASN A 22 -9.56 0.33 -6.89
C ASN A 22 -8.81 -0.62 -5.93
N ALA A 23 -8.59 -0.16 -4.69
CA ALA A 23 -7.81 -0.90 -3.71
C ALA A 23 -8.44 -0.87 -2.31
N ILE A 24 -8.20 -1.93 -1.54
CA ILE A 24 -8.54 -2.08 -0.13
C ILE A 24 -7.22 -2.04 0.66
N ILE A 25 -7.13 -1.10 1.60
CA ILE A 25 -5.99 -0.97 2.50
C ILE A 25 -6.38 -1.51 3.86
N ASP A 26 -5.77 -2.62 4.28
CA ASP A 26 -6.07 -3.24 5.56
C ASP A 26 -5.44 -2.45 6.72
N LYS A 27 -5.80 -2.81 7.96
CA LYS A 27 -5.40 -2.14 9.17
C LYS A 27 -3.87 -2.16 9.36
N ASN A 28 -3.34 -1.06 9.89
CA ASN A 28 -1.93 -0.90 10.25
C ASN A 28 -0.93 -0.99 9.08
N CYS A 29 -1.38 -0.86 7.83
CA CYS A 29 -0.48 -0.72 6.68
C CYS A 29 0.37 0.55 6.79
N ARG A 30 1.59 0.50 6.27
CA ARG A 30 2.54 1.62 6.20
C ARG A 30 2.93 1.81 4.74
N ILE A 31 2.26 2.72 4.06
CA ILE A 31 2.53 3.03 2.65
C ILE A 31 3.49 4.21 2.58
N GLY A 32 4.62 4.04 1.88
CA GLY A 32 5.62 5.07 1.66
C GLY A 32 5.13 6.22 0.77
N ASN A 33 5.99 7.20 0.52
CA ASN A 33 5.66 8.34 -0.33
C ASN A 33 5.68 7.95 -1.81
N ASP A 34 4.92 8.65 -2.64
CA ASP A 34 4.91 8.48 -4.10
C ASP A 34 4.51 7.05 -4.55
N VAL A 35 3.78 6.31 -3.70
CA VAL A 35 3.25 4.98 -4.05
C VAL A 35 2.06 5.12 -4.99
N LYS A 36 2.00 4.27 -6.00
CA LYS A 36 0.88 4.17 -6.94
C LYS A 36 0.30 2.78 -6.89
N ILE A 37 -0.94 2.67 -6.46
CA ILE A 37 -1.74 1.44 -6.53
C ILE A 37 -2.86 1.73 -7.50
N ASN A 38 -2.84 1.09 -8.67
CA ASN A 38 -3.88 1.21 -9.67
C ASN A 38 -4.50 -0.16 -9.93
N GLY A 39 -5.46 -0.54 -9.09
CA GLY A 39 -6.27 -1.71 -9.35
C GLY A 39 -7.09 -1.58 -10.63
N GLY A 40 -7.42 -2.71 -11.23
CA GLY A 40 -8.36 -2.80 -12.33
C GLY A 40 -8.29 -4.15 -13.03
N PRO A 41 -9.13 -4.37 -14.05
CA PRO A 41 -9.20 -5.64 -14.79
C PRO A 41 -7.93 -5.97 -15.60
N HIS A 42 -6.95 -5.06 -15.60
CA HIS A 42 -5.64 -5.26 -16.23
C HIS A 42 -4.67 -6.05 -15.34
N LEU A 43 -4.99 -6.24 -14.05
CA LEU A 43 -4.19 -7.05 -13.13
C LEU A 43 -4.76 -8.47 -13.06
N GLU A 44 -3.86 -9.46 -13.07
CA GLU A 44 -4.22 -10.86 -12.85
C GLU A 44 -4.48 -11.13 -11.37
N ASP A 45 -5.42 -12.03 -11.09
CA ASP A 45 -5.67 -12.51 -9.74
C ASP A 45 -4.44 -13.23 -9.18
N GLY A 46 -4.10 -12.93 -7.93
CA GLY A 46 -2.92 -13.52 -7.31
C GLY A 46 -2.77 -13.15 -5.84
N ASP A 47 -2.00 -13.96 -5.12
CA ASP A 47 -1.59 -13.67 -3.75
C ASP A 47 -0.08 -13.41 -3.73
N PHE A 48 0.31 -12.19 -3.35
CA PHE A 48 1.70 -11.75 -3.26
C PHE A 48 2.08 -11.52 -1.81
N GLU A 49 3.36 -11.26 -1.53
CA GLU A 49 3.83 -11.10 -0.15
C GLU A 49 3.15 -9.94 0.59
N LEU A 50 2.99 -8.79 -0.08
CA LEU A 50 2.52 -7.54 0.54
C LEU A 50 1.06 -7.20 0.21
N TYR A 51 0.52 -7.77 -0.86
CA TYR A 51 -0.83 -7.51 -1.35
C TYR A 51 -1.40 -8.74 -2.04
N ALA A 52 -2.70 -8.74 -2.29
CA ALA A 52 -3.37 -9.69 -3.16
C ALA A 52 -4.17 -8.93 -4.21
N VAL A 53 -4.45 -9.55 -5.35
CA VAL A 53 -5.36 -9.01 -6.37
C VAL A 53 -6.50 -9.99 -6.53
N LYS A 54 -7.73 -9.46 -6.46
CA LYS A 54 -8.93 -10.24 -6.73
C LYS A 54 -9.95 -9.41 -7.50
N ASP A 55 -10.34 -9.89 -8.68
CA ASP A 55 -11.30 -9.22 -9.57
C ASP A 55 -10.87 -7.77 -9.88
N GLY A 56 -9.57 -7.57 -10.05
CA GLY A 56 -8.94 -6.26 -10.25
C GLY A 56 -8.84 -5.37 -9.01
N ILE A 57 -9.33 -5.80 -7.85
CA ILE A 57 -9.19 -5.06 -6.58
C ILE A 57 -7.87 -5.43 -5.92
N VAL A 58 -7.03 -4.44 -5.65
CA VAL A 58 -5.77 -4.65 -4.92
C VAL A 58 -6.04 -4.61 -3.42
N VAL A 59 -5.69 -5.66 -2.68
CA VAL A 59 -5.83 -5.75 -1.22
C VAL A 59 -4.45 -5.70 -0.58
N VAL A 60 -4.07 -4.58 0.04
CA VAL A 60 -2.82 -4.48 0.81
C VAL A 60 -3.02 -5.17 2.16
N LYS A 61 -2.15 -6.14 2.48
CA LYS A 61 -2.30 -7.00 3.65
C LYS A 61 -2.08 -6.24 4.96
N LYS A 62 -2.78 -6.65 6.03
CA LYS A 62 -2.63 -6.07 7.37
C LYS A 62 -1.17 -5.93 7.80
N GLY A 63 -0.76 -4.73 8.20
CA GLY A 63 0.59 -4.48 8.68
C GLY A 63 1.67 -4.45 7.60
N ALA A 64 1.30 -4.59 6.32
CA ALA A 64 2.25 -4.54 5.21
C ALA A 64 2.93 -3.17 5.14
N VAL A 65 4.20 -3.17 4.75
CA VAL A 65 5.01 -1.97 4.52
C VAL A 65 5.28 -1.88 3.03
N LEU A 66 4.66 -0.90 2.36
CA LEU A 66 4.97 -0.59 0.96
C LEU A 66 6.07 0.47 0.93
N PRO A 67 7.24 0.20 0.32
CA PRO A 67 8.29 1.20 0.16
C PRO A 67 7.83 2.42 -0.64
N SER A 68 8.51 3.55 -0.46
CA SER A 68 8.26 4.75 -1.28
C SER A 68 8.53 4.46 -2.76
N GLY A 69 7.69 4.98 -3.65
CA GLY A 69 7.80 4.79 -5.10
C GLY A 69 7.34 3.43 -5.61
N THR A 70 6.78 2.55 -4.77
CA THR A 70 6.17 1.29 -5.22
C THR A 70 5.03 1.56 -6.21
N VAL A 71 5.01 0.81 -7.31
CA VAL A 71 3.95 0.84 -8.33
C VAL A 71 3.32 -0.55 -8.42
N ILE A 72 2.02 -0.62 -8.17
CA ILE A 72 1.17 -1.82 -8.27
C ILE A 72 0.08 -1.53 -9.29
#